data_AF-A0A1T3NJA3-F1
#
_entry.id   AF-A0A1T3NJA3-F1
#
_cell.length_a   1.000
_cell.length_b   1.000
_cell.length_c   1.000
_cell.angle_alpha   90.00
_cell.angle_beta   90.00
_cell.angle_gamma   90.00
#
_symmetry.space_group_name_H-M   'P 1'
#
loop_
_entity.id
_entity.type
_entity.pdbx_description
1 polymer ?
#
loop_
_entity_poly.entity_id
_entity_poly.type
_entity_poly.pdbx_seq_one_letter_code
_entity_poly.pdbx_strand_id
1 'polypeptide(L)' 'MDLFETFGRAVVATHDEGPDLARELMKQAAIRHGPENLLSVTHQVLDGDTLNPVDRAHWEAWLPGLHIRL' A
#
# COMPACT_ATOMS: atom_id res chain seq x y z
N MET A 1 8.21 -12.33 1.55
CA MET A 1 7.55 -11.07 1.17
C MET A 1 7.94 -10.03 2.19
N ASP A 2 8.63 -8.98 1.73
CA ASP A 2 8.92 -7.81 2.56
C ASP A 2 7.76 -6.80 2.52
N LEU A 3 7.84 -5.75 3.33
CA LEU A 3 6.78 -4.74 3.45
C LEU A 3 6.57 -3.97 2.13
N PHE A 4 7.64 -3.65 1.40
CA PHE A 4 7.57 -2.95 0.12
C PHE A 4 6.89 -3.79 -0.95
N GLU A 5 7.26 -5.06 -1.05
CA GLU A 5 6.67 -6.03 -1.97
C GLU A 5 5.18 -6.26 -1.66
N THR A 6 4.82 -6.37 -0.38
CA THR A 6 3.42 -6.52 0.05
C THR A 6 2.59 -5.30 -0.30
N PHE A 7 3.15 -4.11 -0.04
CA PHE A 7 2.51 -2.83 -0.34
C PHE A 7 2.33 -2.62 -1.85
N GLY A 8 3.35 -2.92 -2.65
CA GLY A 8 3.27 -2.87 -4.12
C GLY A 8 2.20 -3.82 -4.68
N ARG A 9 2.09 -5.04 -4.14
CA ARG A 9 1.02 -5.97 -4.53
C ARG A 9 -0.37 -5.48 -4.14
N ALA A 10 -0.53 -4.87 -2.96
CA ALA A 10 -1.82 -4.31 -2.55
C ALA A 10 -2.30 -3.22 -3.52
N VAL A 11 -1.35 -2.48 -4.07
CA VAL A 11 -1.60 -1.38 -4.99
C VAL A 11 -2.02 -1.89 -6.36
N VAL A 12 -1.29 -2.86 -6.91
CA VAL A 12 -1.71 -3.56 -8.13
C VAL A 12 -3.07 -4.22 -7.95
N ALA A 13 -3.31 -4.87 -6.81
CA ALA A 13 -4.58 -5.51 -6.51
C ALA A 13 -5.76 -4.52 -6.48
N THR A 14 -5.53 -3.27 -6.07
CA THR A 14 -6.58 -2.23 -6.09
C THR A 14 -7.10 -1.96 -7.51
N HIS A 15 -6.26 -2.15 -8.52
CA HIS A 15 -6.60 -1.98 -9.94
C HIS A 15 -7.12 -3.26 -10.60
N ASP A 16 -6.40 -4.38 -10.44
CA ASP A 16 -6.61 -5.59 -11.26
C ASP A 16 -7.55 -6.62 -10.62
N GLU A 17 -7.49 -6.76 -9.29
CA GLU A 17 -8.10 -7.90 -8.57
C GLU A 17 -9.24 -7.45 -7.64
N GLY A 18 -9.32 -6.15 -7.38
CA GLY A 18 -10.34 -5.51 -6.56
C GLY A 18 -9.87 -5.09 -5.17
N PRO A 19 -10.61 -4.17 -4.53
CA PRO A 19 -10.22 -3.52 -3.28
C PRO A 19 -10.20 -4.46 -2.06
N ASP A 20 -10.73 -5.68 -2.17
CA ASP A 20 -10.78 -6.64 -1.07
C ASP A 20 -9.46 -7.36 -0.88
N LEU A 21 -8.78 -7.74 -1.97
CA LEU A 21 -7.44 -8.32 -1.91
C LEU A 21 -6.42 -7.29 -1.45
N ALA A 22 -6.53 -6.05 -1.94
CA ALA A 22 -5.70 -4.94 -1.48
C ALA A 22 -5.80 -4.75 0.03
N ARG A 23 -7.02 -4.75 0.57
CA ARG A 23 -7.26 -4.65 2.02
C ARG A 23 -6.69 -5.83 2.80
N GLU A 24 -6.80 -7.05 2.29
CA GLU A 24 -6.24 -8.23 2.95
C GLU A 24 -4.72 -8.18 3.01
N LEU A 25 -4.06 -7.80 1.90
CA LEU A 25 -2.61 -7.63 1.86
C LEU A 25 -2.13 -6.55 2.84
N MET A 26 -2.85 -5.43 2.92
CA MET A 26 -2.53 -4.36 3.86
C MET A 26 -2.75 -4.81 5.31
N LYS A 27 -3.75 -5.64 5.60
CA LYS A 27 -3.98 -6.21 6.95
C LYS A 27 -2.85 -7.14 7.36
N GLN A 28 -2.42 -8.01 6.45
CA GLN A 28 -1.30 -8.92 6.68
C GLN A 28 0.00 -8.15 6.91
N ALA A 29 0.24 -7.09 6.14
CA ALA A 29 1.37 -6.19 6.37
C ALA A 29 1.30 -5.53 7.76
N ALA A 30 0.13 -5.07 8.20
CA ALA A 30 -0.05 -4.45 9.52
C ALA A 30 0.21 -5.41 10.67
N ILE A 31 -0.29 -6.65 10.57
CA ILE A 31 -0.06 -7.70 11.57
C ILE A 31 1.43 -8.06 11.65
N ARG A 32 2.11 -8.13 10.51
CA ARG A 32 3.49 -8.62 10.44
C ARG A 32 4.54 -7.56 10.76
N HIS A 33 4.32 -6.33 10.31
CA HIS A 33 5.31 -5.26 10.36
C HIS A 33 4.91 -4.11 11.28
N GLY A 34 3.68 -4.08 11.79
CA GLY A 34 3.16 -2.96 12.58
C GLY A 34 2.56 -1.86 11.69
N PRO A 35 1.47 -1.22 12.13
CA PRO A 35 0.79 -0.16 11.37
C PRO A 35 1.66 1.08 11.12
N GLU A 36 2.60 1.37 12.01
CA GLU A 36 3.54 2.49 11.90
C GLU A 36 4.49 2.35 10.70
N ASN A 37 4.94 1.12 10.42
CA ASN A 37 5.82 0.84 9.30
C ASN A 37 5.06 0.94 7.97
N LEU A 38 3.79 0.55 7.95
CA LEU A 38 2.89 0.74 6.81
C LEU A 38 2.67 2.22 6.48
N LEU A 39 2.43 3.05 7.49
CA LEU A 39 2.32 4.50 7.37
C LEU A 39 3.62 5.11 6.83
N SER A 40 4.77 4.69 7.37
CA SER A 40 6.09 5.14 6.93
C SER A 40 6.34 4.81 5.45
N VAL A 41 6.06 3.57 5.01
CA VAL A 41 6.20 3.18 3.59
C VAL A 41 5.20 3.94 2.71
N THR A 42 3.97 4.15 3.17
CA THR A 42 2.99 4.96 2.45
C THR A 42 3.51 6.38 2.23
N HIS A 43 4.09 7.02 3.24
CA HIS A 43 4.67 8.37 3.11
C HIS A 43 5.91 8.38 2.20
N GLN A 44 6.84 7.45 2.36
CA GLN A 44 8.04 7.35 1.50
C GLN A 44 7.69 7.17 0.01
N VAL A 45 6.61 6.47 -0.27
CA VAL A 45 6.05 6.26 -1.61
C VAL A 45 5.42 7.55 -2.14
N LEU A 46 4.67 8.28 -1.32
CA LEU A 46 4.00 9.53 -1.70
C LEU A 46 4.97 10.71 -1.90
N ASP A 47 6.02 10.77 -1.09
CA ASP A 47 7.04 11.82 -1.13
C ASP A 47 8.00 11.65 -2.31
N GLY A 48 7.92 10.53 -3.05
CA GLY A 48 8.75 10.27 -4.22
C GLY A 48 10.20 9.93 -3.89
N ASP A 49 10.50 9.68 -2.61
CA ASP A 49 11.83 9.29 -2.10
C ASP A 49 12.21 7.85 -2.50
N THR A 50 11.35 7.16 -3.25
CA THR A 50 11.57 5.81 -3.76
C THR A 50 11.31 5.76 -5.26
N LEU A 51 12.07 4.93 -5.99
CA LEU A 51 11.82 4.61 -7.40
C LEU A 51 10.47 3.89 -7.50
N ASN A 52 9.42 4.68 -7.67
CA ASN A 52 8.06 4.22 -7.61
C ASN A 52 7.54 3.97 -9.02
N PRO A 53 7.08 2.76 -9.36
CA PRO A 53 6.54 2.46 -10.69
C PRO A 53 5.18 3.16 -10.95
N VAL A 54 4.60 3.78 -9.92
CA VAL A 54 3.28 4.40 -9.95
C VAL A 54 3.46 5.89 -9.62
N ASP A 55 2.93 6.77 -10.47
CA ASP A 55 3.00 8.21 -10.22
C ASP A 55 2.14 8.63 -9.01
N ARG A 56 2.45 9.80 -8.45
CA ARG A 56 1.77 10.33 -7.27
C ARG A 56 0.24 10.47 -7.43
N ALA A 57 -0.25 10.80 -8.63
CA ALA A 57 -1.66 11.00 -8.87
C ALA A 57 -2.44 9.68 -8.77
N HIS A 58 -1.85 8.58 -9.26
CA HIS A 58 -2.39 7.24 -9.11
C HIS A 58 -2.39 6.78 -7.64
N TRP A 59 -1.35 7.12 -6.88
CA TRP A 59 -1.30 6.84 -5.44
C TRP A 59 -2.40 7.53 -4.64
N GLU A 60 -2.61 8.83 -4.87
CA GLU A 60 -3.66 9.61 -4.20
C GLU A 60 -5.07 9.06 -4.50
N ALA A 61 -5.28 8.51 -5.71
CA ALA A 61 -6.54 7.88 -6.09
C ALA A 61 -6.78 6.53 -5.40
N TRP A 62 -5.73 5.78 -5.06
CA TRP A 62 -5.83 4.42 -4.52
C TRP A 62 -5.71 4.34 -2.99
N LEU A 63 -5.13 5.38 -2.37
CA LEU A 63 -5.06 5.57 -0.93
C LEU A 63 -6.37 5.29 -0.18
N PRO A 64 -7.54 5.74 -0.64
CA PRO A 64 -8.81 5.44 0.03
C PRO A 64 -9.15 3.94 0.08
N GLY A 65 -8.76 3.17 -0.93
CA GLY A 65 -8.96 1.71 -0.99
C GLY A 65 -7.95 0.91 -0.17
N LEU A 66 -6.78 1.49 0.05
CA LEU A 66 -5.69 0.92 0.87
C LEU A 66 -5.83 1.25 2.35
N HIS A 67 -6.65 2.25 2.70
CA HIS A 67 -6.88 2.65 4.07
C HIS A 67 -7.66 1.56 4.82
N ILE A 68 -7.02 0.95 5.82
CA ILE A 68 -7.65 -0.01 6.72
C ILE A 68 -7.91 0.67 8.05
N ARG A 69 -9.16 0.64 8.53
CA ARG A 69 -9.44 0.88 9.95
C ARG A 69 -9.22 -0.44 10.69
N LEU A 70 -8.23 -0.46 11.57
CA LEU A 70 -8.09 -1.48 12.61
C LEU A 70 -9.07 -1.18 13.75
#